data_AF-A0A9Q3JIW8-F1
#
_entry.id   AF-A0A9Q3JIW8-F1
#
_cell.length_a   1.000
_cell.length_b   1.000
_cell.length_c   1.000
_cell.angle_alpha   90.00
_cell.angle_beta   90.00
_cell.angle_gamma   90.00
#
_symmetry.space_group_name_H-M   'P 1'
#
loop_
_entity.id
_entity.type
_entity.pdbx_description
1 polymer ?
#
loop_
_entity_poly.entity_id
_entity_poly.type
_entity_poly.pdbx_seq_one_letter_code
_entity_poly.pdbx_strand_id
1 'polypeptide(L)'
;MRQDHGKHDWPWWKSEIITKWANNSWRFKMENAVEGAIFNSEKDKPLTWFLKQKDRLSALHPDMSDSIINMKILRKFGRELEHAIKCRFVEPCSTEDYINSMEDITTRKRIGKTWASIPIESKMVSKTSREDKRP
;
A
#
# COMPACT_ATOMS: atom_id res chain seq x y z
N MET A 1 -18.14 31.21 1.58
CA MET A 1 -16.97 30.96 2.48
C MET A 1 -15.97 32.11 2.48
N ARG A 2 -15.11 32.34 1.48
CA ARG A 2 -14.17 33.49 1.52
C ARG A 2 -14.83 34.88 1.56
N GLN A 3 -16.03 35.01 0.97
CA GLN A 3 -16.78 36.27 0.99
C GLN A 3 -17.52 36.52 2.31
N ASP A 4 -17.81 35.46 3.10
CA ASP A 4 -18.61 35.56 4.34
C ASP A 4 -17.74 35.71 5.60
N HIS A 5 -16.49 35.23 5.57
CA HIS A 5 -15.62 35.19 6.75
C HIS A 5 -14.48 36.22 6.73
N GLY A 6 -14.41 37.14 5.76
CA GLY A 6 -13.32 38.13 5.71
C GLY A 6 -11.92 37.54 5.46
N LYS A 7 -10.87 38.33 5.71
CA LYS A 7 -9.47 37.92 5.52
C LYS A 7 -8.92 37.24 6.78
N HIS A 8 -8.96 35.92 6.81
CA HIS A 8 -8.27 35.10 7.81
C HIS A 8 -6.98 34.49 7.27
N ASP A 9 -6.07 34.16 8.18
CA ASP A 9 -4.82 33.45 7.92
C ASP A 9 -5.07 31.96 7.60
N TRP A 10 -4.07 31.32 6.98
CA TRP A 10 -4.19 29.93 6.55
C TRP A 10 -4.45 28.92 7.69
N PRO A 11 -3.81 29.04 8.87
CA PRO A 11 -4.10 28.16 10.02
C PRO A 11 -5.57 28.18 10.43
N TRP A 12 -6.21 29.36 10.44
CA TRP A 12 -7.62 29.48 10.75
C TRP A 12 -8.50 28.80 9.69
N TRP A 13 -8.23 29.04 8.40
CA TRP A 13 -8.95 28.37 7.31
C TRP A 13 -8.79 26.85 7.37
N LYS A 14 -7.60 26.37 7.72
CA LYS A 14 -7.33 24.94 7.90
C LYS A 14 -8.19 24.38 9.04
N SER A 15 -8.29 25.09 10.17
CA SER A 15 -9.14 24.71 11.30
C SER A 15 -10.61 24.64 10.90
N GLU A 16 -11.15 25.66 10.23
CA GLU A 16 -12.55 25.67 9.78
C GLU A 16 -12.88 24.56 8.78
N ILE A 17 -11.97 24.28 7.85
CA ILE A 17 -12.13 23.17 6.90
C ILE A 17 -12.16 21.83 7.65
N ILE A 18 -11.26 21.63 8.62
CA ILE A 18 -11.25 20.43 9.47
C ILE A 18 -12.56 20.33 10.27
N THR A 19 -13.00 21.41 10.93
CA THR A 19 -14.23 21.43 11.72
C THR A 19 -15.45 21.05 10.87
N LYS A 20 -15.54 21.58 9.64
CA LYS A 20 -16.69 21.36 8.77
C LYS A 20 -16.68 20.02 8.05
N TRP A 21 -15.51 19.50 7.66
CA TRP A 21 -15.39 18.33 6.79
C TRP A 21 -14.76 17.10 7.44
N ALA A 22 -13.95 17.27 8.49
CA ALA A 22 -13.35 16.17 9.26
C ALA A 22 -14.26 15.70 10.40
N ASN A 23 -15.56 15.57 10.11
CA ASN A 23 -16.53 14.99 11.02
C ASN A 23 -16.20 13.51 11.33
N ASN A 24 -16.81 12.96 12.38
CA ASN A 24 -16.55 11.57 12.82
C ASN A 24 -16.74 10.54 11.70
N SER A 25 -17.68 10.77 10.78
CA SER A 25 -17.90 9.89 9.63
C SER A 25 -16.73 9.91 8.63
N TRP A 26 -16.11 11.07 8.39
CA TRP A 26 -14.90 11.17 7.57
C TRP A 26 -13.72 10.46 8.23
N ARG A 27 -13.51 10.68 9.54
CA ARG A 27 -12.44 10.01 10.30
C ARG A 27 -12.58 8.49 10.23
N PHE A 28 -13.77 7.98 10.52
CA PHE A 28 -14.07 6.56 10.43
C PHE A 28 -13.83 6.00 9.01
N LYS A 29 -14.21 6.72 7.96
CA LYS A 29 -13.93 6.30 6.56
C LYS A 29 -12.42 6.25 6.27
N MET A 30 -11.66 7.24 6.74
CA MET A 30 -10.21 7.28 6.55
C MET A 30 -9.50 6.17 7.34
N GLU A 31 -9.89 5.93 8.59
CA GLU A 31 -9.38 4.84 9.41
C GLU A 31 -9.61 3.48 8.74
N ASN A 32 -10.85 3.20 8.32
CA ASN A 32 -11.15 1.97 7.58
C ASN A 32 -10.35 1.86 6.27
N ALA A 33 -10.16 2.98 5.56
CA ALA A 33 -9.41 3.00 4.31
C ALA A 33 -7.91 2.74 4.50
N VAL A 34 -7.34 3.10 5.65
CA VAL A 34 -5.97 2.77 6.05
C VAL A 34 -5.91 1.34 6.59
N GLU A 35 -6.91 0.92 7.36
CA GLU A 35 -6.94 -0.40 7.98
C GLU A 35 -7.02 -1.52 6.94
N GLY A 36 -7.94 -1.40 5.98
CA GLY A 36 -8.13 -2.36 4.90
C GLY A 36 -7.11 -2.25 3.75
N ALA A 37 -6.25 -1.22 3.74
CA ALA A 37 -5.22 -1.08 2.72
C ALA A 37 -4.04 -2.02 3.02
N ILE A 38 -3.99 -3.13 2.30
CA ILE A 38 -2.84 -4.05 2.28
C ILE A 38 -2.10 -3.83 0.96
N PHE A 39 -0.78 -3.70 1.01
CA PHE A 39 0.03 -3.51 -0.18
C PHE A 39 0.09 -4.79 -1.03
N ASN A 40 -0.18 -4.67 -2.33
CA ASN A 40 -0.05 -5.77 -3.30
C ASN A 40 0.98 -5.42 -4.38
N SER A 41 2.09 -6.18 -4.43
CA SER A 41 3.21 -5.88 -5.35
C SER A 41 2.89 -6.06 -6.84
N GLU A 42 1.78 -6.72 -7.20
CA GLU A 42 1.36 -6.90 -8.59
C GLU A 42 0.43 -5.79 -9.07
N LYS A 43 -0.33 -5.20 -8.16
CA LYS A 43 -1.37 -4.20 -8.47
C LYS A 43 -0.90 -2.78 -8.15
N ASP A 44 -0.13 -2.63 -7.09
CA ASP A 44 0.24 -1.35 -6.52
C ASP A 44 1.68 -0.96 -6.87
N LYS A 45 1.89 0.31 -7.22
CA LYS A 45 3.24 0.88 -7.35
C LYS A 45 3.69 1.39 -5.97
N PRO A 46 4.86 0.93 -5.45
CA PRO A 46 5.31 1.25 -4.10
C PRO A 46 5.28 2.74 -3.75
N LEU A 47 5.89 3.60 -4.56
CA LEU A 47 5.90 5.06 -4.35
C LEU A 47 4.49 5.63 -4.17
N THR A 48 3.62 5.39 -5.16
CA THR A 48 2.26 5.97 -5.15
C THR A 48 1.42 5.44 -4.00
N TRP A 49 1.56 4.16 -3.67
CA TRP A 49 0.79 3.54 -2.61
C TRP A 49 1.26 4.03 -1.25
N PHE A 50 2.57 4.12 -1.04
CA PHE A 50 3.18 4.59 0.20
C PHE A 50 2.78 6.04 0.48
N LEU A 51 2.94 6.94 -0.50
CA LEU A 51 2.56 8.35 -0.36
C LEU A 51 1.08 8.51 -0.02
N LYS A 52 0.21 7.73 -0.68
CA LYS A 52 -1.23 7.75 -0.39
C LYS A 52 -1.54 7.34 1.06
N GLN A 53 -0.84 6.36 1.63
CA GLN A 53 -1.04 6.00 3.04
C GLN A 53 -0.41 7.03 3.98
N LYS A 54 0.73 7.63 3.61
CA LYS A 54 1.35 8.73 4.36
C LYS A 54 0.40 9.92 4.48
N ASP A 55 -0.23 10.33 3.37
CA ASP A 55 -1.19 11.44 3.37
C ASP A 55 -2.39 11.15 4.28
N ARG A 56 -2.96 9.94 4.21
CA ARG A 56 -4.09 9.53 5.05
C ARG A 56 -3.73 9.54 6.53
N LEU A 57 -2.57 8.97 6.90
CA LEU A 57 -2.11 8.93 8.29
C LEU A 57 -1.75 10.32 8.80
N SER A 58 -1.13 11.16 7.99
CA SER A 58 -0.82 12.56 8.35
C SER A 58 -2.10 13.38 8.53
N ALA A 59 -3.15 13.09 7.75
CA ALA A 59 -4.44 13.75 7.90
C ALA A 59 -5.21 13.30 9.16
N LEU A 60 -5.06 12.02 9.56
CA LEU A 60 -5.66 11.47 10.78
C LEU A 60 -4.89 11.84 12.05
N HIS A 61 -3.55 11.90 11.95
CA HIS A 61 -2.65 12.10 13.08
C HIS A 61 -1.58 13.15 12.72
N PRO A 62 -1.95 14.44 12.69
CA PRO A 62 -1.04 15.52 12.28
C PRO A 62 0.17 15.68 13.20
N ASP A 63 0.06 15.25 14.46
CA ASP A 63 1.13 15.34 15.46
C ASP A 63 2.06 14.11 15.47
N MET A 64 1.82 13.14 14.59
CA MET A 64 2.62 11.91 14.51
C MET A 64 3.90 12.15 13.73
N SER A 65 5.02 11.63 14.24
CA SER A 65 6.30 11.74 13.52
C SER A 65 6.31 10.90 12.24
N ASP A 66 7.03 11.38 11.23
CA ASP A 66 7.20 10.69 9.96
C ASP A 66 7.77 9.28 10.13
N SER A 67 8.67 9.06 11.10
CA SER A 67 9.21 7.73 11.41
C SER A 67 8.10 6.76 11.87
N ILE A 68 7.22 7.20 12.77
CA ILE A 68 6.09 6.37 13.24
C ILE A 68 5.10 6.11 12.11
N ILE A 69 4.82 7.12 11.28
CA ILE A 69 3.97 6.98 10.09
C ILE A 69 4.56 5.93 9.14
N ASN A 70 5.84 6.04 8.79
CA ASN A 70 6.54 5.09 7.91
C ASN A 70 6.47 3.66 8.48
N MET A 71 6.68 3.49 9.78
CA MET A 71 6.57 2.19 10.45
C MET A 71 5.15 1.61 10.43
N LYS A 72 4.12 2.45 10.63
CA LYS A 72 2.72 2.02 10.50
C LYS A 72 2.39 1.58 9.08
N ILE A 73 2.88 2.31 8.08
CA ILE A 73 2.72 1.94 6.67
C ILE A 73 3.44 0.63 6.38
N LEU A 74 4.65 0.42 6.92
CA LEU A 74 5.41 -0.80 6.72
C LEU A 74 4.69 -2.05 7.26
N ARG A 75 3.96 -1.94 8.37
CA ARG A 75 3.14 -3.04 8.92
C ARG A 75 1.98 -3.48 8.00
N LYS A 76 1.64 -2.67 6.99
CA LYS A 76 0.64 -3.01 5.98
C LYS A 76 1.22 -3.80 4.81
N PHE A 77 2.53 -4.04 4.82
CA PHE A 77 3.19 -4.97 3.92
C PHE A 77 3.05 -6.38 4.50
N GLY A 78 2.97 -7.39 3.62
CA GLY A 78 3.05 -8.78 4.06
C GLY A 78 4.34 -9.05 4.82
N ARG A 79 4.31 -10.01 5.75
CA ARG A 79 5.41 -10.34 6.68
C ARG A 79 6.78 -10.45 6.00
N GLU A 80 6.85 -11.13 4.85
CA GLU A 80 8.08 -11.33 4.08
C GLU A 80 8.68 -10.01 3.57
N LEU A 81 7.81 -9.13 3.06
CA LEU A 81 8.21 -7.86 2.49
C LEU A 81 8.59 -6.86 3.58
N GLU A 82 7.83 -6.82 4.69
CA GLU A 82 8.20 -6.06 5.89
C GLU A 82 9.60 -6.46 6.39
N HIS A 83 9.87 -7.76 6.54
CA HIS A 83 11.16 -8.24 7.02
C HIS A 83 12.30 -7.89 6.06
N ALA A 84 12.12 -8.16 4.76
CA ALA A 84 13.12 -7.86 3.74
C ALA A 84 13.47 -6.37 3.66
N ILE A 85 12.48 -5.50 3.89
CA ILE A 85 12.64 -4.05 3.94
C ILE A 85 13.44 -3.67 5.21
N LYS A 86 13.02 -4.14 6.40
CA LYS A 86 13.72 -3.83 7.67
C LYS A 86 15.19 -4.24 7.67
N CYS A 87 15.54 -5.35 7.03
CA CYS A 87 16.92 -5.82 6.97
C CYS A 87 17.86 -4.93 6.15
N ARG A 88 17.35 -3.92 5.43
CA ARG A 88 18.16 -3.06 4.55
C ARG A 88 18.61 -1.75 5.17
N PHE A 89 18.05 -1.40 6.33
CA PHE A 89 18.33 -0.12 6.95
C PHE A 89 18.66 -0.24 8.43
N VAL A 90 19.42 0.73 8.91
CA VAL A 90 19.69 0.99 10.32
C VAL A 90 18.99 2.30 10.66
N GLU A 91 18.12 2.29 11.68
CA GLU A 91 17.40 3.50 12.09
C GLU A 91 18.38 4.61 12.54
N PRO A 92 18.09 5.89 12.25
CA PRO A 92 16.89 6.43 11.60
C PRO A 92 16.96 6.45 10.06
N CYS A 93 15.83 6.19 9.39
CA CYS A 93 15.71 6.25 7.92
C CYS A 93 14.63 7.22 7.45
N SER A 94 14.89 7.88 6.32
CA SER A 94 13.96 8.81 5.70
C SER A 94 12.83 8.10 4.97
N THR A 95 11.71 8.79 4.72
CA THR A 95 10.61 8.26 3.88
C THR A 95 11.12 7.80 2.50
N GLU A 96 12.11 8.49 1.93
CA GLU A 96 12.70 8.13 0.64
C GLU A 96 13.44 6.79 0.70
N ASP A 97 14.17 6.53 1.78
CA ASP A 97 14.87 5.25 1.97
C ASP A 97 13.91 4.06 2.02
N TYR A 98 12.74 4.23 2.67
CA TYR A 98 11.68 3.22 2.68
C TYR A 98 11.17 2.95 1.26
N ILE A 99 10.85 4.01 0.51
CA ILE A 99 10.29 3.88 -0.85
C ILE A 99 11.31 3.25 -1.80
N ASN A 100 12.55 3.74 -1.81
CA ASN A 100 13.63 3.21 -2.64
C ASN A 100 13.88 1.72 -2.35
N SER A 101 13.87 1.34 -1.06
CA SER A 101 14.02 -0.06 -0.65
C SER A 101 12.87 -0.93 -1.12
N MET A 102 11.63 -0.42 -1.03
CA MET A 102 10.43 -1.12 -1.50
C MET A 102 10.44 -1.31 -3.01
N GLU A 103 10.76 -0.27 -3.77
CA GLU A 103 10.88 -0.34 -5.23
C GLU A 103 11.93 -1.36 -5.63
N ASP A 104 13.10 -1.34 -5.00
CA ASP A 104 14.16 -2.31 -5.29
C ASP A 104 13.73 -3.76 -4.99
N ILE A 105 13.08 -4.04 -3.85
CA ILE A 105 12.66 -5.41 -3.50
C ILE A 105 11.57 -5.91 -4.44
N THR A 106 10.55 -5.09 -4.70
CA THR A 106 9.41 -5.48 -5.54
C THR A 106 9.80 -5.64 -7.00
N THR A 107 10.72 -4.81 -7.52
CA THR A 107 11.17 -4.86 -8.91
C THR A 107 12.25 -5.92 -9.14
N ARG A 108 13.28 -5.97 -8.29
CA ARG A 108 14.47 -6.83 -8.53
C ARG A 108 14.34 -8.22 -7.93
N LYS A 109 13.74 -8.35 -6.73
CA LYS A 109 13.63 -9.63 -6.03
C LYS A 109 12.31 -10.36 -6.25
N ARG A 110 11.30 -9.70 -6.86
CA ARG A 110 9.94 -10.24 -7.08
C ARG A 110 9.27 -10.80 -5.81
N ILE A 111 9.71 -10.37 -4.63
CA ILE A 111 9.13 -10.76 -3.34
C ILE A 111 7.75 -10.11 -3.23
N GLY A 112 6.74 -10.89 -2.84
CA GLY A 112 5.36 -10.43 -2.73
C GLY A 112 4.50 -10.62 -3.98
N LYS A 113 5.02 -11.25 -5.05
CA LYS A 113 4.20 -11.73 -6.15
C LYS A 113 3.56 -13.06 -5.77
N THR A 114 2.24 -13.11 -5.80
CA THR A 114 1.50 -14.37 -5.77
C THR A 114 1.68 -15.00 -7.14
N TRP A 115 2.23 -16.21 -7.23
CA TRP A 115 2.23 -16.93 -8.50
C TRP A 115 0.76 -17.16 -8.87
N ALA A 116 0.20 -16.29 -9.72
CA ALA A 116 -1.12 -16.46 -10.27
C ALA A 116 -1.14 -17.86 -10.87
N SER A 117 -2.05 -18.68 -10.34
CA SER A 117 -2.28 -20.05 -10.75
C SER A 117 -2.22 -20.10 -12.27
N ILE A 118 -1.22 -20.79 -12.81
CA ILE A 118 -1.17 -21.10 -14.24
C ILE A 118 -2.52 -21.76 -14.53
N PRO A 119 -3.37 -21.23 -15.44
CA PRO A 119 -4.54 -21.96 -15.87
C PRO A 119 -4.01 -23.26 -16.45
N ILE A 120 -4.30 -24.38 -15.79
CA ILE A 120 -3.98 -25.70 -16.31
C ILE A 120 -4.92 -25.89 -17.50
N GLU A 121 -4.52 -25.38 -18.65
CA GLU A 121 -5.17 -25.66 -19.91
C GLU A 121 -5.01 -27.17 -20.12
N SER A 122 -6.12 -27.89 -20.05
CA SER A 122 -6.18 -29.35 -20.09
C SER A 122 -5.70 -29.86 -21.45
N LYS A 123 -4.39 -30.06 -21.62
CA LYS A 123 -3.87 -30.90 -22.69
C LYS A 123 -3.70 -32.32 -22.19
N MET A 124 -4.82 -32.98 -21.89
CA MET A 124 -4.90 -34.43 -22.07
C MET A 124 -5.10 -34.67 -23.58
N VAL A 125 -4.01 -34.58 -24.32
CA VAL A 125 -3.93 -35.18 -25.66
C VAL A 125 -4.03 -36.69 -25.45
N SER A 126 -5.18 -37.24 -25.83
CA SER A 126 -5.47 -38.66 -25.93
C SER A 126 -4.44 -39.31 -26.85
N LYS A 127 -3.42 -39.93 -26.24
CA LYS A 127 -2.50 -40.82 -26.95
C LYS A 127 -3.23 -42.13 -27.25
N THR A 128 -3.74 -42.18 -28.49
CA THR A 128 -3.61 -43.32 -29.42
C THR A 128 -3.79 -44.72 -28.84
N SER A 129 -4.96 -45.29 -29.12
CA SER A 129 -5.16 -46.74 -29.22
C SER A 129 -4.16 -47.32 -30.23
N ARG A 130 -3.23 -48.14 -29.74
CA ARG A 130 -2.57 -49.24 -30.46
C ARG A 130 -3.17 -50.52 -29.84
N GLU A 131 -3.42 -51.64 -30.49
CA GLU A 131 -3.41 -52.10 -31.87
C GLU A 131 -3.80 -53.58 -31.74
N ASP A 132 -5.06 -53.93 -31.99
CA ASP A 132 -5.50 -55.35 -31.96
C ASP A 132 -5.45 -55.92 -33.39
N LYS A 133 -4.43 -56.73 -33.67
CA LYS A 133 -4.40 -57.66 -34.79
C LYS A 133 -3.79 -59.01 -34.35
N ARG A 134 -4.70 -59.95 -34.08
CA ARG A 134 -4.73 -61.41 -34.36
C ARG A 134 -3.49 -62.29 -34.06
N PRO A 135 -3.76 -63.53 -33.66
CA PRO A 135 -3.82 -64.63 -34.66
C PRO A 135 -5.23 -64.99 -35.14
#